data_AF-A0A349N8P7-F1
#
_entry.id   AF-A0A349N8P7-F1
#
_cell.length_a   1.000
_cell.length_b   1.000
_cell.length_c   1.000
_cell.angle_alpha   90.00
_cell.angle_beta   90.00
_cell.angle_gamma   90.00
#
_symmetry.space_group_name_H-M   'P 1'
#
loop_
_entity.id
_entity.type
_entity.pdbx_description
1 polymer ?
#
loop_
_entity_poly.entity_id
_entity_poly.type
_entity_poly.pdbx_seq_one_letter_code
_entity_poly.pdbx_strand_id
1 'polypeptide(L)' 'MGDTILDLYARTWILENYGTVSGEILRSMTSNQFLACFGNPTSVEARIGVLYREEGMDAAFSWIESELLPLFKKQRKNSR' A
#
# COMPACT_ATOMS: atom_id res chain seq x y z
N MET A 1 -6.89 5.37 10.00
CA MET A 1 -6.19 4.17 10.53
C MET A 1 -5.59 3.36 9.40
N GLY A 2 -6.40 2.82 8.47
CA GLY A 2 -5.86 2.09 7.32
C GLY A 2 -4.92 2.87 6.43
N ASP A 3 -5.26 4.12 6.09
CA ASP A 3 -4.37 5.02 5.33
C ASP A 3 -2.99 5.18 6.01
N THR A 4 -2.95 5.37 7.33
CA THR A 4 -1.70 5.49 8.09
C THR A 4 -0.88 4.21 8.06
N ILE A 5 -1.53 3.05 8.11
CA ILE A 5 -0.87 1.74 8.03
C ILE A 5 -0.32 1.53 6.62
N LEU A 6 -1.09 1.91 5.59
CA LEU A 6 -0.67 1.87 4.21
C LEU A 6 0.53 2.79 3.94
N ASP A 7 0.51 4.01 4.46
CA ASP A 7 1.63 4.96 4.38
C ASP A 7 2.88 4.42 5.08
N LEU A 8 2.74 3.82 6.27
CA LEU A 8 3.85 3.19 6.99
C LEU A 8 4.45 2.03 6.21
N TYR A 9 3.61 1.12 5.71
CA TYR A 9 4.04 0.01 4.88
C TYR A 9 4.77 0.52 3.63
N ALA A 10 4.17 1.48 2.92
CA ALA A 10 4.74 2.03 1.70
C ALA A 10 6.13 2.64 1.94
N ARG A 11 6.31 3.42 3.02
CA ARG A 11 7.63 3.97 3.38
C ARG A 11 8.66 2.87 3.67
N THR A 12 8.26 1.85 4.41
CA THR A 12 9.12 0.70 4.76
C THR A 12 9.56 -0.03 3.49
N TRP A 13 8.59 -0.40 2.64
CA TRP A 13 8.85 -1.07 1.38
C TRP A 13 9.74 -0.23 0.44
N ILE A 14 9.51 1.08 0.36
CA ILE A 14 10.34 1.97 -0.48
C ILE A 14 11.77 2.05 0.07
N LEU A 15 11.94 2.18 1.38
CA LEU A 15 13.26 2.23 2.00
C LEU A 15 14.05 0.94 1.75
N GLU A 16 13.41 -0.21 1.86
CA GLU A 16 14.02 -1.53 1.60
C GLU A 16 14.39 -1.73 0.13
N ASN A 17 13.56 -1.25 -0.81
CA ASN A 17 13.77 -1.48 -2.24
C ASN A 17 14.67 -0.42 -2.92
N TYR A 18 14.67 0.82 -2.41
CA TYR A 18 15.36 1.95 -3.05
C TYR A 18 16.45 2.58 -2.17
N GLY A 19 16.59 2.17 -0.90
CA GLY A 19 17.54 2.75 0.05
C GLY A 19 17.21 4.17 0.51
N THR A 20 16.15 4.78 -0.04
CA THR A 20 15.67 6.12 0.32
C THR A 20 14.17 6.23 0.06
N VAL A 21 13.46 7.00 0.90
CA VAL A 21 12.03 7.22 0.75
C VAL A 21 11.77 8.21 -0.38
N SER A 22 11.46 7.68 -1.57
CA SER A 22 10.97 8.49 -2.69
C SER A 22 9.51 8.90 -2.46
N GLY A 23 9.29 10.21 -2.29
CA GLY A 23 7.94 10.77 -2.13
C GLY A 23 7.03 10.55 -3.35
N GLU A 24 7.60 10.38 -4.54
CA GLU A 24 6.84 10.06 -5.76
C GLU A 24 6.27 8.64 -5.69
N ILE A 25 7.11 7.68 -5.31
CA ILE A 25 6.72 6.26 -5.19
C ILE A 25 5.69 6.11 -4.06
N LEU A 26 5.91 6.80 -2.94
CA LEU A 26 5.00 6.83 -1.81
C LEU A 26 3.62 7.33 -2.24
N ARG A 27 3.56 8.51 -2.87
CA ARG A 27 2.31 9.08 -3.39
C ARG A 27 1.63 8.18 -4.39
N SER A 28 2.37 7.50 -5.27
CA SER A 28 1.80 6.57 -6.23
C SER A 28 1.12 5.39 -5.53
N MET A 29 1.78 4.78 -4.54
CA MET A 29 1.27 3.62 -3.80
C MET A 29 0.09 3.97 -2.89
N THR A 30 0.05 5.16 -2.31
CA THR A 30 -1.04 5.62 -1.43
C THR A 30 -2.12 6.45 -2.17
N SER A 31 -1.99 6.63 -3.48
CA SER A 31 -2.94 7.46 -4.23
C SER A 31 -4.33 6.81 -4.33
N ASN A 32 -5.37 7.64 -4.23
CA ASN A 32 -6.74 7.22 -4.54
C ASN A 32 -6.86 6.62 -5.95
N GLN A 33 -6.06 7.07 -6.91
CA GLN A 33 -6.06 6.53 -8.27
C GLN A 33 -5.59 5.08 -8.31
N PHE A 34 -4.55 4.74 -7.56
CA PHE A 34 -4.08 3.36 -7.42
C PHE A 34 -5.07 2.51 -6.63
N LEU A 35 -5.55 3.01 -5.49
CA LEU A 35 -6.54 2.31 -4.66
C LEU A 35 -7.86 2.08 -5.41
N ALA A 36 -8.23 2.99 -6.32
CA ALA A 36 -9.39 2.84 -7.19
C ALA A 36 -9.32 1.60 -8.09
N CYS A 37 -8.11 1.07 -8.38
CA CYS A 37 -7.96 -0.18 -9.13
C CYS A 37 -8.47 -1.41 -8.36
N PHE A 38 -8.63 -1.31 -7.04
CA PHE A 38 -9.09 -2.40 -6.16
C PHE A 38 -10.54 -2.20 -5.68
N GLY A 39 -11.18 -1.09 -6.04
CA GLY A 39 -12.52 -0.72 -5.60
C GLY A 39 -12.57 0.71 -5.05
N ASN A 40 -13.46 0.98 -4.11
CA ASN A 40 -13.52 2.30 -3.48
C ASN A 40 -12.29 2.50 -2.57
N PRO A 41 -11.47 3.56 -2.75
CA PRO A 41 -10.28 3.82 -1.94
C PRO A 41 -10.54 3.76 -0.43
N THR A 42 -11.64 4.37 0.03
CA THR A 42 -12.00 4.37 1.46
C THR A 42 -12.32 2.97 1.97
N SER A 43 -12.90 2.10 1.15
CA SER A 43 -13.16 0.71 1.52
C SER A 43 -11.86 -0.10 1.64
N VAL A 44 -10.88 0.18 0.77
CA VAL A 44 -9.55 -0.46 0.84
C VAL A 44 -8.83 -0.05 2.12
N GLU A 45 -8.80 1.25 2.44
CA GLU A 45 -8.27 1.75 3.70
C GLU A 45 -9.01 1.16 4.90
N ALA A 46 -10.34 1.14 4.87
CA ALA A 46 -11.13 0.57 5.96
C ALA A 46 -10.77 -0.90 6.19
N ARG A 47 -10.60 -1.69 5.12
CA ARG A 47 -10.18 -3.10 5.20
C ARG A 47 -8.83 -3.26 5.87
N ILE A 48 -7.83 -2.46 5.48
CA ILE A 48 -6.51 -2.45 6.13
C ILE A 48 -6.65 -2.12 7.62
N GLY A 49 -7.49 -1.14 7.96
CA GLY A 49 -7.75 -0.75 9.34
C GLY A 49 -8.45 -1.83 10.18
N VAL A 50 -9.32 -2.64 9.57
CA VAL A 50 -9.98 -3.78 10.22
C VAL A 50 -8.99 -4.90 10.47
N LEU A 51 -8.21 -5.31 9.45
CA LEU A 51 -7.18 -6.35 9.58
C LEU A 51 -6.18 -5.99 10.68
N TYR A 52 -5.73 -4.74 10.72
CA TYR A 52 -4.85 -4.27 11.78
C TYR A 52 -5.47 -4.37 13.17
N ARG A 53 -6.77 -4.08 13.30
CA ARG A 53 -7.45 -4.11 14.59
C ARG A 53 -7.68 -5.53 15.08
N GLU A 54 -8.02 -6.45 14.18
CA GLU A 54 -8.39 -7.82 14.52
C GLU A 54 -7.18 -8.74 14.64
N GLU A 55 -6.18 -8.56 13.77
CA GLU A 55 -5.07 -9.51 13.60
C GLU A 55 -3.69 -8.85 13.77
N GLY A 56 -3.62 -7.52 13.88
CA GLY A 56 -2.38 -6.77 14.12
C GLY A 56 -1.65 -6.32 12.85
N MET A 57 -0.46 -5.76 13.04
CA MET A 57 0.32 -5.11 11.97
C MET A 57 0.77 -6.10 10.89
N ASP A 58 1.23 -7.29 11.28
CA ASP A 58 1.73 -8.30 10.35
C ASP A 58 0.65 -8.78 9.36
N ALA A 59 -0.59 -8.95 9.82
CA ALA A 59 -1.71 -9.34 8.97
C ALA A 59 -2.08 -8.23 7.97
N ALA A 60 -2.11 -6.97 8.42
CA ALA A 60 -2.35 -5.83 7.53
C ALA A 60 -1.25 -5.70 6.47
N PHE A 61 0.02 -5.88 6.85
CA PHE A 61 1.14 -5.83 5.92
C PHE A 61 1.10 -6.99 4.92
N SER A 62 0.86 -8.21 5.41
CA SER A 62 0.72 -9.40 4.56
C SER A 62 -0.37 -9.23 3.50
N TRP A 63 -1.50 -8.61 3.88
CA TRP A 63 -2.58 -8.32 2.94
C TRP A 63 -2.19 -7.26 1.89
N ILE A 64 -1.47 -6.21 2.30
CA ILE A 64 -0.95 -5.20 1.37
C ILE A 64 0.04 -5.85 0.39
N GLU A 65 0.90 -6.74 0.88
CA GLU A 65 1.86 -7.50 0.07
C GLU A 65 1.20 -8.47 -0.90
N SER A 66 0.09 -9.11 -0.51
CA SER A 66 -0.60 -10.08 -1.36
C SER A 66 -1.50 -9.42 -2.39
N GLU A 67 -2.20 -8.34 -2.02
CA GLU A 67 -3.21 -7.70 -2.88
C GLU A 67 -2.65 -6.48 -3.62
N LEU A 68 -2.09 -5.50 -2.90
CA LEU A 68 -1.72 -4.22 -3.48
C LEU A 68 -0.38 -4.30 -4.23
N LEU A 69 0.62 -4.91 -3.60
CA LEU A 69 1.99 -4.91 -4.09
C LEU A 69 2.17 -5.54 -5.50
N PRO A 70 1.51 -6.65 -5.87
CA PRO A 70 1.68 -7.24 -7.20
C PRO A 70 1.20 -6.32 -8.32
N LEU A 71 0.05 -5.65 -8.12
CA LEU A 71 -0.46 -4.70 -9.11
C LEU A 71 0.43 -3.46 -9.18
N PHE A 72 0.89 -2.95 -8.03
CA PHE A 72 1.79 -1.81 -7.99
C PHE A 72 3.08 -2.08 -8.79
N LYS A 73 3.72 -3.23 -8.54
CA LYS A 73 4.91 -3.67 -9.30
C LYS A 73 4.62 -3.78 -10.80
N LYS A 74 3.45 -4.30 -11.18
CA LYS A 74 3.02 -4.41 -12.59
C LYS A 74 2.83 -3.04 -13.25
N GLN A 75 2.14 -2.11 -12.59
CA GLN A 75 1.93 -0.75 -13.10
C GLN A 75 3.27 -0.03 -13.29
N ARG A 76 4.18 -0.14 -12.31
CA ARG A 76 5.51 0.47 -12.42
C ARG A 76 6.39 -0.13 -13.49
N LYS A 77 6.27 -1.43 -13.78
CA LYS A 77 6.99 -2.07 -14.89
C LYS A 77 6.50 -1.57 -16.25
N ASN A 78 5.21 -1.25 -16.37
CA ASN A 78 4.61 -0.74 -17.61
C ASN A 78 4.77 0.78 -17.80
N SER A 79 5.09 1.54 -16.77
CA SER A 79 5.40 2.98 -16.85
C SER A 79 6.87 3.29 -17.19
N ARG A 80 7.61 2.31 -17.72
CA ARG A 80 8.99 2.42 -18.25
C ARG A 80 9.02 2.00 -19.70
#